data_AF-A0A529SEC6-F1
#
_entry.id   AF-A0A529SEC6-F1
#
_cell.length_a   1.000
_cell.length_b   1.000
_cell.length_c   1.000
_cell.angle_alpha   90.00
_cell.angle_beta   90.00
_cell.angle_gamma   90.00
#
_symmetry.space_group_name_H-M   'P 1'
#
loop_
_entity.id
_entity.type
_entity.pdbx_description
1 polymer ?
#
loop_
_entity_poly.entity_id
_entity_poly.type
_entity_poly.pdbx_seq_one_letter_code
_entity_poly.pdbx_strand_id
1 'polypeptide(L)'
;AEVSTGPDRQRLVLTDGSVIDARLLVVATGYSEAVRRAIGVERIEQSKAHSLSMGFDLAITPQEFGLQSLTFYARRVADRIAFLTIFRIGERLRANMFVYRTVADPW
;
A
#
# COMPACT_ATOMS: atom_id res chain seq x y z
N ALA A 1 15.72 -8.12 11.10
CA ALA A 1 15.74 -9.38 10.35
C ALA A 1 16.83 -9.26 9.30
N GLU A 2 17.68 -10.28 9.18
CA GLU A 2 18.79 -10.34 8.22
C GLU A 2 18.43 -11.37 7.14
N VAL A 3 18.77 -11.08 5.89
CA VAL A 3 18.49 -11.97 4.76
C VAL A 3 19.77 -12.20 3.98
N SER A 4 20.11 -13.46 3.73
CA SER A 4 21.12 -13.83 2.75
C SER A 4 20.52 -14.81 1.73
N THR A 5 20.92 -14.64 0.48
CA THR A 5 20.42 -15.43 -0.66
C THR A 5 21.58 -16.10 -1.35
N GLY A 6 21.34 -17.30 -1.89
CA GLY A 6 22.31 -18.08 -2.64
C GLY A 6 21.65 -18.82 -3.79
N PRO A 7 22.41 -19.57 -4.61
CA PRO A 7 21.85 -20.31 -5.74
C PRO A 7 20.84 -21.37 -5.32
N ASP A 8 21.03 -22.03 -4.17
CA ASP A 8 20.21 -23.17 -3.74
C ASP A 8 19.40 -22.92 -2.46
N ARG A 9 19.88 -22.01 -1.60
CA ARG A 9 19.46 -21.89 -0.19
C ARG A 9 19.46 -20.44 0.28
N GLN A 10 18.36 -20.07 0.91
CA GLN A 10 18.03 -18.74 1.41
C GLN A 10 17.98 -18.83 2.93
N ARG A 11 18.60 -17.86 3.60
CA ARG A 11 18.63 -17.81 5.05
C ARG A 11 18.01 -16.51 5.54
N LEU A 12 17.06 -16.63 6.47
CA LEU A 12 16.39 -15.51 7.12
C LEU A 12 16.59 -15.61 8.62
N VAL A 13 17.13 -14.56 9.23
CA VAL A 13 17.21 -14.42 10.69
C VAL A 13 16.06 -13.52 11.14
N LEU A 14 15.13 -14.09 11.90
CA LEU A 14 13.99 -13.36 12.46
C LEU A 14 14.42 -12.48 13.64
N THR A 15 13.54 -11.58 14.07
CA THR A 15 13.83 -10.62 15.16
C THR A 15 14.05 -11.28 16.51
N ASP A 16 13.52 -12.49 16.71
CA ASP A 16 13.75 -13.31 17.91
C ASP A 16 15.04 -14.14 17.83
N GLY A 17 15.83 -13.99 16.75
CA GLY A 17 17.06 -14.72 16.51
C GLY A 17 16.86 -16.10 15.87
N SER A 18 15.62 -16.56 15.68
CA SER A 18 15.36 -17.83 15.00
C SER A 18 15.80 -17.76 13.53
N VAL A 19 16.27 -18.89 13.01
CA VAL A 19 16.82 -19.00 11.65
C VAL A 19 15.89 -19.88 10.82
N ILE A 20 15.46 -19.34 9.68
CA ILE A 20 14.74 -20.08 8.66
C ILE A 20 15.67 -20.30 7.48
N ASP A 21 15.89 -21.57 7.13
CA ASP A 21 16.60 -21.98 5.94
C ASP A 21 15.62 -22.60 4.92
N ALA A 22 15.54 -22.02 3.72
CA ALA A 22 14.60 -22.43 2.70
C ALA A 22 15.24 -22.49 1.31
N ARG A 23 14.62 -23.23 0.37
CA ARG A 23 15.04 -23.24 -1.05
C ARG A 23 14.48 -22.09 -1.86
N LEU A 24 13.51 -21.35 -1.33
CA LEU A 24 12.89 -20.20 -1.98
C LEU A 24 12.41 -19.22 -0.90
N LEU A 25 12.67 -17.93 -1.11
CA LEU A 25 12.13 -16.84 -0.31
C LEU A 25 11.19 -16.01 -1.17
N VAL A 26 9.90 -15.94 -0.80
CA VAL A 26 8.92 -15.06 -1.44
C VAL A 26 8.76 -13.80 -0.61
N VAL A 27 9.14 -12.65 -1.16
CA VAL A 27 9.04 -11.36 -0.47
C VAL A 27 7.69 -10.71 -0.77
N ALA A 28 6.73 -10.86 0.15
CA ALA A 28 5.37 -10.32 0.05
C ALA A 28 5.05 -9.31 1.17
N THR A 29 6.01 -8.45 1.51
CA THR A 29 5.96 -7.54 2.68
C THR A 29 5.20 -6.22 2.46
N GLY A 30 4.37 -6.14 1.40
CA GLY A 30 3.62 -4.92 1.06
C GLY A 30 4.52 -3.70 0.87
N TYR A 31 4.19 -2.58 1.54
CA TYR A 31 4.95 -1.32 1.46
C TYR A 31 6.34 -1.38 2.11
N SER A 32 6.62 -2.37 2.97
CA SER A 32 7.92 -2.46 3.65
C SER A 32 9.07 -2.74 2.67
N GLU A 33 10.04 -1.81 2.62
CA GLU A 33 11.22 -1.89 1.75
C GLU A 33 12.39 -2.66 2.36
N ALA A 34 12.37 -2.94 3.68
CA ALA A 34 13.55 -3.43 4.39
C ALA A 34 14.09 -4.75 3.82
N VAL A 35 13.20 -5.71 3.58
CA VAL A 35 13.57 -7.03 3.03
C VAL A 35 14.00 -6.90 1.56
N ARG A 36 13.31 -6.08 0.76
CA ARG A 36 13.68 -5.83 -0.65
C ARG A 36 15.10 -5.29 -0.77
N ARG A 37 15.44 -4.28 0.05
CA ARG A 37 16.80 -3.71 0.08
C ARG A 37 17.84 -4.73 0.55
N ALA A 38 17.52 -5.55 1.55
CA ALA A 38 18.45 -6.58 2.06
C ALA A 38 18.84 -7.62 0.99
N ILE A 39 17.97 -7.89 0.01
CA ILE A 39 18.24 -8.80 -1.10
C ILE A 39 18.71 -8.10 -2.39
N GLY A 40 19.08 -6.81 -2.30
CA GLY A 40 19.58 -6.04 -3.45
C GLY A 40 18.51 -5.61 -4.46
N VAL A 41 17.22 -5.64 -4.09
CA VAL A 41 16.15 -5.10 -4.94
C VAL A 41 16.00 -3.61 -4.69
N GLU A 42 16.16 -2.83 -5.75
CA GLU A 42 16.05 -1.37 -5.71
C GLU A 42 14.68 -0.87 -6.19
N ARG A 43 14.17 0.17 -5.53
CA ARG A 43 12.97 0.88 -5.95
C ARG A 43 13.35 2.00 -6.90
N ILE A 44 12.85 1.95 -8.12
CA ILE A 44 12.92 3.05 -9.09
C ILE A 44 11.62 3.83 -9.06
N GLU A 45 11.66 5.07 -8.60
CA GLU A 45 10.50 5.96 -8.60
C GLU A 45 10.34 6.64 -9.96
N GLN A 46 9.26 6.33 -10.68
CA GLN A 46 9.00 6.87 -12.02
C GLN A 46 8.44 8.30 -11.99
N SER A 47 7.61 8.62 -11.00
CA SER A 47 7.08 9.97 -10.80
C SER A 47 6.79 10.21 -9.33
N LYS A 48 7.45 11.22 -8.76
CA LYS A 48 7.17 11.67 -7.40
C LYS A 48 5.72 12.16 -7.31
N ALA A 49 5.08 11.91 -6.16
CA ALA A 49 3.71 12.33 -5.88
C ALA A 49 2.65 11.82 -6.89
N HIS A 50 2.94 10.78 -7.67
CA HIS A 50 2.07 10.35 -8.78
C HIS A 50 0.79 9.63 -8.35
N SER A 51 0.55 9.46 -7.06
CA SER A 51 -0.76 9.28 -6.44
C SER A 51 -0.52 8.83 -5.00
N LEU A 52 -0.61 9.74 -4.03
CA LEU A 52 -0.78 9.36 -2.64
C LEU A 52 -2.19 8.77 -2.47
N SER A 53 -2.28 7.59 -1.88
CA SER A 53 -3.55 6.92 -1.59
C SER A 53 -3.84 6.99 -0.09
N MET A 54 -5.04 7.44 0.25
CA MET A 54 -5.55 7.47 1.63
C MET A 54 -6.78 6.59 1.71
N GLY A 55 -6.71 5.55 2.52
CA GLY A 55 -7.84 4.70 2.84
C GLY A 55 -8.41 5.05 4.21
N PHE A 56 -9.72 5.29 4.29
CA PHE A 56 -10.41 5.58 5.54
C PHE A 56 -11.84 5.02 5.51
N ASP A 57 -12.42 4.77 6.67
CA ASP A 57 -13.80 4.29 6.77
C ASP A 57 -14.75 5.48 6.92
N LEU A 58 -15.90 5.42 6.25
CA LEU A 58 -16.96 6.41 6.42
C LEU A 58 -17.77 6.08 7.68
N ALA A 59 -18.15 7.13 8.41
CA ALA A 59 -18.99 7.02 9.61
C ALA A 59 -20.50 6.94 9.28
N ILE A 60 -20.84 6.23 8.20
CA ILE A 60 -22.21 5.91 7.79
C ILE A 60 -22.32 4.42 7.50
N THR A 61 -23.52 3.89 7.57
CA THR A 61 -23.82 2.48 7.27
C THR A 61 -23.89 2.24 5.75
N PRO A 62 -23.64 1.00 5.29
CA PRO A 62 -23.90 0.60 3.90
C PRO A 62 -25.33 0.92 3.42
N GLN A 63 -26.31 0.84 4.31
CA GLN A 63 -27.71 1.13 4.03
C GLN A 63 -27.93 2.63 3.78
N GLU A 64 -27.34 3.50 4.61
CA GLU A 64 -27.40 4.95 4.42
C GLU A 64 -26.69 5.42 3.14
N PHE A 65 -25.62 4.73 2.75
CA PHE A 65 -24.94 5.02 1.48
C PHE A 65 -25.76 4.62 0.25
N GLY A 66 -26.56 3.56 0.35
CA GLY A 66 -27.55 3.16 -0.66
C GLY A 66 -27.00 2.57 -1.96
N LEU A 67 -25.69 2.66 -2.20
CA LEU A 67 -25.01 2.11 -3.38
C LEU A 67 -24.12 0.92 -3.00
N GLN A 68 -23.87 0.00 -3.94
CA GLN A 68 -22.88 -1.07 -3.74
C GLN A 68 -21.45 -0.53 -3.76
N SER A 69 -21.18 0.38 -4.68
CA SER A 69 -19.93 1.11 -4.80
C SER A 69 -20.13 2.40 -5.59
N LEU A 70 -19.19 3.34 -5.42
CA LEU A 70 -19.11 4.57 -6.18
C LEU A 70 -17.65 4.83 -6.55
N THR A 71 -17.41 5.27 -7.79
CA THR A 71 -16.14 5.90 -8.17
C THR A 71 -16.44 7.30 -8.66
N PHE A 72 -15.79 8.28 -8.06
CA PHE A 72 -15.97 9.69 -8.36
C PHE A 72 -14.62 10.30 -8.78
N TYR A 73 -14.59 10.90 -9.96
CA TYR A 73 -13.41 11.59 -10.48
C TYR A 73 -13.51 13.09 -10.21
N ALA A 74 -12.40 13.72 -9.81
CA ALA A 74 -12.40 15.16 -9.63
C ALA A 74 -12.59 15.86 -10.98
N ARG A 75 -13.27 17.00 -10.96
CA ARG A 75 -13.60 17.75 -12.19
C ARG A 75 -12.52 18.75 -12.60
N ARG A 76 -11.66 19.16 -11.67
CA ARG A 76 -10.61 20.16 -11.91
C ARG A 76 -9.26 19.60 -11.51
N VAL A 77 -8.27 19.79 -12.38
CA VAL A 77 -6.87 19.45 -12.09
C VAL A 77 -6.35 20.19 -10.85
N ALA A 78 -6.83 21.42 -10.62
CA ALA A 78 -6.49 22.24 -9.47
C ALA A 78 -6.84 21.59 -8.11
N ASP A 79 -7.83 20.69 -8.08
CA ASP A 79 -8.22 19.98 -6.85
C ASP A 79 -7.12 19.00 -6.41
N ARG A 80 -6.23 18.60 -7.33
CA ARG A 80 -5.15 17.61 -7.14
C ARG A 80 -5.67 16.27 -6.60
N ILE A 81 -6.93 15.95 -6.85
CA ILE A 81 -7.55 14.66 -6.57
C ILE A 81 -7.70 13.93 -7.90
N ALA A 82 -7.21 12.70 -8.00
CA ALA A 82 -7.45 11.86 -9.16
C ALA A 82 -8.89 11.32 -9.11
N PHE A 83 -9.20 10.58 -8.04
CA PHE A 83 -10.52 10.02 -7.80
C PHE A 83 -10.70 9.56 -6.35
N LEU A 84 -11.96 9.31 -6.00
CA LEU A 84 -12.43 8.71 -4.76
C LEU A 84 -13.24 7.46 -5.11
N THR A 85 -12.90 6.32 -4.50
CA THR A 85 -13.75 5.12 -4.54
C THR A 85 -14.39 4.90 -3.18
N ILE A 86 -15.68 4.57 -3.14
CA ILE A 86 -16.38 4.15 -1.93
C ILE A 86 -16.98 2.78 -2.18
N PHE A 87 -16.76 1.82 -1.29
CA PHE A 87 -17.30 0.47 -1.40
C PHE A 87 -17.36 -0.22 -0.05
N ARG A 88 -18.17 -1.27 0.05
CA ARG A 88 -18.35 -2.03 1.28
C ARG A 88 -17.19 -3.00 1.53
N ILE A 89 -16.69 -3.06 2.77
CA ILE A 89 -15.83 -4.12 3.29
C ILE A 89 -16.44 -4.63 4.59
N GLY A 90 -17.07 -5.81 4.55
CA GLY A 90 -17.82 -6.33 5.70
C GLY A 90 -18.93 -5.37 6.13
N GLU A 91 -18.96 -4.95 7.38
CA GLU A 91 -19.94 -3.98 7.93
C GLU A 91 -19.54 -2.51 7.71
N ARG A 92 -18.36 -2.24 7.14
CA ARG A 92 -17.82 -0.88 6.97
C ARG A 92 -17.93 -0.41 5.52
N LEU A 93 -18.02 0.90 5.33
CA LEU A 93 -17.79 1.55 4.03
C LEU A 93 -16.38 2.11 3.99
N ARG A 94 -15.57 1.58 3.07
CA ARG A 94 -14.22 2.05 2.80
C ARG A 94 -14.26 3.12 1.71
N ALA A 95 -13.69 4.26 2.01
CA ALA A 95 -13.28 5.25 1.03
C ALA A 95 -11.78 5.13 0.75
N ASN A 96 -11.38 5.11 -0.52
CA ASN A 96 -10.00 5.30 -0.93
C ASN A 96 -9.92 6.54 -1.81
N MET A 97 -9.11 7.52 -1.39
CA MET A 97 -8.88 8.76 -2.11
C MET A 97 -7.46 8.78 -2.66
N PHE A 98 -7.34 9.07 -3.96
CA PHE A 98 -6.06 9.11 -4.69
C PHE A 98 -5.77 10.55 -5.09
N VAL A 99 -4.64 11.10 -4.68
CA VAL A 99 -4.30 12.52 -4.84
C VAL A 99 -2.90 12.73 -5.37
N TYR A 100 -2.71 13.79 -6.15
CA TYR A 100 -1.41 14.24 -6.64
C TYR A 100 -0.74 15.17 -5.63
N ARG A 101 -0.56 14.69 -4.39
CA ARG A 101 0.09 15.38 -3.25
C ARG A 101 1.18 14.53 -2.64
N THR A 102 2.10 15.15 -1.90
CA THR A 102 3.06 14.43 -1.07
C THR A 102 2.58 14.35 0.37
N VAL A 103 3.19 13.45 1.16
CA VAL A 103 2.94 13.38 2.61
C VAL A 103 3.37 14.64 3.37
N ALA A 104 4.22 15.48 2.77
CA ALA A 104 4.71 16.72 3.36
C ALA A 104 3.87 17.96 2.97
N ASP A 105 2.88 17.81 2.08
CA ASP A 105 1.98 18.90 1.74
C ASP A 105 1.17 19.32 3.00
N PRO A 106 0.83 20.61 3.17
CA PRO A 106 -0.11 21.04 4.21
C PRO A 106 -1.52 20.52 3.88
N TRP A 107 -2.20 19.98 4.90
CA TRP A 107 -3.54 19.38 4.82
C TRP A 107 -4.58 20.25 5.50
#